data_AF-A0A2W6X452-F1
#
_entry.id   AF-A0A2W6X452-F1
#
_cell.length_a   1.000
_cell.length_b   1.000
_cell.length_c   1.000
_cell.angle_alpha   90.00
_cell.angle_beta   90.00
_cell.angle_gamma   90.00
#
_symmetry.space_group_name_H-M   'P 1'
#
loop_
_entity.id
_entity.type
_entity.pdbx_description
1 polymer ?
#
loop_
_entity_poly.entity_id
_entity_poly.type
_entity_poly.pdbx_seq_one_letter_code
_entity_poly.pdbx_strand_id
1 'polypeptide(L)'
;MDHAARLEIVEAENDELRERIVQLEEMLGFRTPLPLEWRLTGREAGVVGFLLKRPLATKSEIMSALYSLQIDDAPHEKIVDVFVCNIRKKLRPFGVKIQTVWGQGYSIDASTRARLSAEAAQS
;
A
#
# COMPACT_ATOMS: atom_id res chain seq x y z
N MET A 1 1.47 -23.82 -36.74
CA MET A 1 1.32 -23.50 -35.30
C MET A 1 -0.06 -22.92 -35.13
N ASP A 2 -0.87 -23.50 -34.24
CA ASP A 2 -2.20 -22.96 -33.93
C ASP A 2 -2.03 -21.72 -33.04
N HIS A 3 -1.79 -20.59 -33.71
CA HIS A 3 -1.59 -19.30 -33.06
C HIS A 3 -2.85 -18.82 -32.35
N ALA A 4 -4.04 -19.27 -32.78
CA ALA A 4 -5.31 -18.93 -32.14
C ALA A 4 -5.46 -19.65 -30.80
N ALA A 5 -5.22 -20.97 -30.76
CA ALA A 5 -5.26 -21.72 -29.51
C ALA A 5 -4.21 -21.23 -28.49
N ARG A 6 -3.01 -20.87 -28.96
CA ARG A 6 -1.99 -20.29 -28.07
C ARG A 6 -2.40 -18.92 -27.52
N LEU A 7 -3.07 -18.09 -28.33
CA LEU A 7 -3.55 -16.80 -27.89
C LEU A 7 -4.62 -16.95 -26.81
N GLU A 8 -5.60 -17.83 -27.03
CA GLU A 8 -6.68 -18.09 -26.07
C GLU A 8 -6.14 -18.58 -24.71
N ILE A 9 -5.14 -19.48 -24.72
CA ILE A 9 -4.47 -19.95 -23.50
C ILE A 9 -3.77 -18.79 -22.77
N VAL A 10 -3.03 -17.95 -23.50
CA VAL A 10 -2.28 -16.83 -22.91
C VAL A 10 -3.22 -15.75 -22.38
N GLU A 11 -4.36 -15.50 -23.04
CA GLU A 11 -5.37 -14.56 -22.57
C GLU A 11 -6.04 -15.06 -21.29
N ALA A 12 -6.43 -16.34 -21.24
CA ALA A 12 -6.99 -16.95 -20.04
C ALA A 12 -6.01 -16.92 -18.85
N GLU A 13 -4.73 -17.22 -19.08
CA GLU A 13 -3.69 -17.13 -18.05
C GLU A 13 -3.49 -15.69 -17.56
N ASN A 14 -3.50 -14.71 -18.48
CA ASN A 14 -3.37 -13.30 -18.10
C ASN A 14 -4.54 -12.84 -17.24
N ASP A 15 -5.76 -13.27 -17.54
CA ASP A 15 -6.94 -12.91 -16.76
C ASP A 15 -6.85 -13.48 -15.35
N GLU A 16 -6.46 -14.76 -15.21
CA GLU A 16 -6.22 -15.39 -13.90
C GLU A 16 -5.12 -14.67 -13.10
N LEU A 17 -3.99 -14.37 -13.74
CA LEU A 17 -2.88 -13.66 -13.10
C LEU A 17 -3.26 -12.24 -12.68
N ARG A 18 -4.02 -11.52 -13.50
CA ARG A 18 -4.52 -10.17 -13.19
C ARG A 18 -5.49 -10.20 -12.02
N GLU A 19 -6.40 -11.16 -11.98
CA GLU A 19 -7.29 -11.35 -10.84
C GLU A 19 -6.50 -11.64 -9.56
N ARG A 20 -5.46 -12.48 -9.66
CA ARG A 20 -4.60 -12.75 -8.51
C ARG A 20 -3.86 -11.51 -8.01
N ILE A 21 -3.37 -10.66 -8.92
CA ILE A 21 -2.75 -9.37 -8.58
C ILE A 21 -3.75 -8.48 -7.83
N VAL A 22 -4.99 -8.38 -8.32
CA VAL A 22 -6.05 -7.60 -7.66
C VAL A 22 -6.24 -8.03 -6.21
N GLN A 23 -6.38 -9.34 -5.98
CA GLN A 23 -6.56 -9.91 -4.64
C GLN A 23 -5.37 -9.61 -3.73
N LEU A 24 -4.14 -9.78 -4.24
CA LEU A 24 -2.92 -9.52 -3.48
C LEU A 24 -2.78 -8.05 -3.12
N GLU A 25 -3.01 -7.14 -4.07
CA GLU A 25 -2.97 -5.69 -3.83
C GLU A 25 -4.00 -5.25 -2.78
N GLU A 26 -5.19 -5.85 -2.79
CA GLU A 26 -6.24 -5.57 -1.82
C GLU A 26 -5.88 -6.07 -0.41
N MET A 27 -5.34 -7.29 -0.29
CA MET A 27 -4.81 -7.83 0.97
C MET A 27 -3.66 -6.99 1.52
N LEU A 28 -2.75 -6.54 0.64
CA LEU A 28 -1.61 -5.72 1.04
C LEU A 28 -2.03 -4.30 1.45
N GLY A 29 -3.17 -3.82 0.94
CA GLY A 29 -3.77 -2.53 1.24
C GLY A 29 -3.55 -1.47 0.15
N PHE A 30 -3.01 -1.81 -1.00
CA PHE A 30 -2.75 -0.87 -2.10
C PHE A 30 -4.01 -0.41 -2.84
N ARG A 31 -5.10 -1.16 -2.69
CA ARG A 31 -6.43 -0.77 -3.18
C ARG A 31 -7.30 -0.13 -2.10
N THR A 32 -6.75 0.21 -0.94
CA THR A 32 -7.52 0.87 0.11
C THR A 32 -8.02 2.22 -0.41
N PRO A 33 -9.34 2.51 -0.39
CA PRO A 33 -9.85 3.81 -0.79
C PRO A 33 -9.38 4.85 0.24
N LEU A 34 -8.67 5.88 -0.23
CA LEU A 34 -8.20 6.98 0.60
C LEU A 34 -8.79 8.30 0.11
N PRO A 35 -9.17 9.22 1.03
CA PRO A 35 -9.73 10.52 0.64
C PRO A 35 -8.77 11.32 -0.25
N LEU A 36 -9.28 11.87 -1.36
CA LEU A 36 -8.50 12.66 -2.32
C LEU A 36 -7.95 13.95 -1.69
N GLU A 37 -8.65 14.48 -0.67
CA GLU A 37 -8.29 15.68 0.08
C GLU A 37 -6.95 15.51 0.81
N TRP A 38 -6.52 14.27 1.08
CA TRP A 38 -5.22 14.00 1.70
C TRP A 38 -4.04 14.29 0.75
N ARG A 39 -4.30 14.40 -0.56
CA ARG A 39 -3.30 14.72 -1.60
C ARG A 39 -2.04 13.86 -1.50
N LEU A 40 -2.22 12.57 -1.24
CA LEU A 40 -1.13 11.60 -1.22
C LEU A 40 -0.69 11.30 -2.65
N THR A 41 0.61 11.15 -2.86
CA THR A 41 1.13 10.53 -4.09
C THR A 41 0.80 9.03 -4.09
N GLY A 42 0.89 8.35 -5.23
CA GLY A 42 0.62 6.91 -5.30
C GLY A 42 1.45 6.08 -4.30
N ARG A 43 2.75 6.40 -4.12
CA ARG A 43 3.60 5.73 -3.13
C ARG A 43 3.19 6.03 -1.69
N GLU A 44 2.85 7.27 -1.39
CA GLU A 44 2.38 7.65 -0.05
C GLU A 44 1.04 6.99 0.29
N ALA A 45 0.12 6.90 -0.68
CA ALA A 45 -1.12 6.15 -0.56
C ALA A 45 -0.84 4.66 -0.31
N GLY A 46 0.12 4.08 -1.03
CA GLY A 46 0.58 2.71 -0.80
C GLY A 46 1.08 2.48 0.63
N VAL A 47 1.93 3.39 1.16
CA VAL A 47 2.39 3.31 2.57
C VAL A 47 1.22 3.38 3.55
N VAL A 48 0.29 4.32 3.35
CA VAL A 48 -0.85 4.48 4.25
C VAL A 48 -1.75 3.26 4.20
N GLY A 49 -2.13 2.79 3.01
CA GLY A 49 -2.94 1.58 2.83
C GLY A 49 -2.29 0.35 3.46
N PHE A 50 -0.97 0.19 3.30
CA PHE A 50 -0.20 -0.89 3.92
C PHE A 50 -0.24 -0.84 5.46
N LEU A 51 -0.14 0.36 6.04
CA LEU A 51 -0.26 0.61 7.47
C LEU A 51 -1.69 0.44 8.01
N LEU A 52 -2.73 0.62 7.18
CA LEU A 52 -4.11 0.40 7.61
C LEU A 52 -4.43 -1.09 7.78
N LYS A 53 -3.83 -1.95 6.95
CA LYS A 53 -4.01 -3.41 7.02
C LYS A 53 -3.24 -4.10 8.15
N ARG A 54 -2.34 -3.38 8.85
CA ARG A 54 -1.45 -3.96 9.87
C ARG A 54 -1.37 -3.09 11.12
N PRO A 55 -1.14 -3.66 12.31
CA PRO A 55 -0.90 -2.86 13.52
C PRO A 55 0.46 -2.16 13.53
N LEU A 56 1.43 -2.73 12.82
CA LEU A 56 2.82 -2.28 12.75
C LEU A 56 3.39 -2.72 11.40
N ALA A 57 4.20 -1.86 10.78
CA ALA A 57 5.00 -2.22 9.61
C ALA A 57 6.44 -1.75 9.82
N THR A 58 7.37 -2.65 9.59
CA THR A 58 8.80 -2.36 9.57
C THR A 58 9.18 -1.58 8.30
N LYS A 59 10.33 -0.90 8.33
CA LYS A 59 10.81 -0.18 7.14
C LYS A 59 11.08 -1.14 5.98
N SER A 60 11.65 -2.30 6.27
CA SER A 60 11.91 -3.36 5.29
C SER A 60 10.60 -3.87 4.66
N GLU A 61 9.55 -4.13 5.44
CA GLU A 61 8.25 -4.54 4.89
C GLU A 61 7.65 -3.46 3.98
N ILE A 62 7.73 -2.18 4.37
CA ILE A 62 7.26 -1.07 3.53
C ILE A 62 8.09 -0.98 2.24
N MET A 63 9.41 -1.15 2.33
CA MET A 63 10.30 -1.16 1.16
C MET A 63 9.97 -2.30 0.22
N SER A 64 9.86 -3.53 0.73
CA SER A 64 9.45 -4.68 -0.05
C SER A 64 8.10 -4.42 -0.71
N ALA A 65 7.11 -3.94 0.03
CA ALA A 65 5.79 -3.69 -0.53
C ALA A 65 5.83 -2.68 -1.70
N LEU A 66 6.60 -1.59 -1.58
CA LEU A 66 6.65 -0.54 -2.59
C LEU A 66 7.56 -0.84 -3.79
N TYR A 67 8.58 -1.67 -3.60
CA TYR A 67 9.67 -1.83 -4.56
C TYR A 67 9.93 -3.29 -5.00
N SER A 68 9.11 -4.27 -4.62
CA SER A 68 9.33 -5.69 -4.97
C SER A 68 9.44 -5.98 -6.48
N LEU A 69 8.82 -5.16 -7.33
CA LEU A 69 8.87 -5.32 -8.79
C LEU A 69 9.97 -4.48 -9.46
N GLN A 70 10.73 -3.70 -8.69
CA GLN A 70 11.78 -2.84 -9.20
C GLN A 70 13.12 -3.56 -9.07
N ILE A 71 13.69 -3.98 -10.21
CA ILE A 71 14.92 -4.79 -10.27
C ILE A 71 16.17 -3.91 -10.13
N ASP A 72 16.10 -2.63 -10.51
CA ASP A 72 17.22 -1.67 -10.48
C ASP A 72 16.90 -0.38 -9.70
N ASP A 73 17.93 0.22 -9.07
CA ASP A 73 17.91 1.52 -8.37
C ASP A 73 16.86 1.67 -7.24
N ALA A 74 16.63 0.61 -6.46
CA ALA A 74 15.81 0.72 -5.25
C ALA A 74 16.46 1.73 -4.26
N PRO A 75 15.70 2.73 -3.77
CA PRO A 75 16.24 3.70 -2.84
C PRO A 75 16.63 3.06 -1.51
N HIS A 76 17.57 3.69 -0.79
CA HIS A 76 17.94 3.25 0.55
C HIS A 76 16.71 3.28 1.47
N GLU A 77 16.61 2.34 2.42
CA GLU A 77 15.50 2.17 3.38
C GLU A 77 15.11 3.45 4.14
N LYS A 78 16.01 4.45 4.20
CA LYS A 78 15.75 5.76 4.81
C LYS A 78 14.70 6.57 4.04
N ILE A 79 14.42 6.23 2.79
CA ILE A 79 13.34 6.85 2.01
C ILE A 79 11.98 6.67 2.69
N VAL A 80 11.77 5.57 3.43
CA VAL A 80 10.56 5.34 4.22
C VAL A 80 10.35 6.47 5.21
N ASP A 81 11.42 6.97 5.84
CA ASP A 81 11.35 8.06 6.81
C ASP A 81 10.89 9.36 6.13
N VAL A 82 11.35 9.61 4.89
CA VAL A 82 10.94 10.76 4.08
C VAL A 82 9.46 10.65 3.71
N PHE A 83 9.00 9.48 3.26
CA PHE A 83 7.58 9.25 3.00
C PHE A 83 6.75 9.48 4.26
N VAL A 84 7.11 8.87 5.40
CA VAL A 84 6.38 9.03 6.66
C VAL A 84 6.39 10.49 7.13
N CYS A 85 7.49 11.22 6.96
CA CYS A 85 7.56 12.64 7.27
C CYS A 85 6.55 13.46 6.44
N ASN A 86 6.46 13.21 5.13
CA ASN A 86 5.53 13.90 4.24
C ASN A 86 4.08 13.51 4.52
N ILE A 87 3.81 12.22 4.70
CA ILE A 87 2.48 11.70 5.02
C ILE A 87 1.98 12.33 6.32
N ARG A 88 2.80 12.36 7.38
CA ARG A 88 2.42 12.99 8.66
C ARG A 88 2.00 14.45 8.49
N LYS A 89 2.71 15.22 7.65
CA LYS A 89 2.35 16.62 7.37
C LYS A 89 0.99 16.72 6.69
N LYS A 90 0.71 15.84 5.71
CA LYS A 90 -0.54 15.81 4.96
C LYS A 90 -1.73 15.31 5.78
N LEU A 91 -1.49 14.36 6.68
CA LEU A 91 -2.54 13.72 7.48
C LEU A 91 -2.88 14.45 8.79
N ARG A 92 -1.97 15.28 9.29
CA ARG A 92 -2.16 16.05 10.54
C ARG A 92 -3.47 16.86 10.58
N PRO A 93 -3.90 17.58 9.53
CA PRO A 93 -5.16 18.34 9.54
C PRO A 93 -6.41 17.44 9.70
N PHE A 94 -6.31 16.17 9.30
CA PHE A 94 -7.41 15.21 9.34
C PHE A 94 -7.40 14.34 10.61
N GLY A 95 -6.54 14.66 11.59
CA GLY A 95 -6.44 13.92 12.84
C GLY A 95 -5.89 12.49 12.70
N VAL A 96 -5.30 12.14 11.55
CA VAL A 96 -4.68 10.82 11.35
C VAL A 96 -3.21 10.88 11.76
N LYS A 97 -2.82 10.07 12.75
CA LYS A 97 -1.48 10.07 13.33
C LYS A 97 -0.74 8.77 13.07
N ILE A 98 0.37 8.87 12.34
CA ILE A 98 1.36 7.78 12.21
C ILE A 98 2.37 7.89 13.35
N GLN A 99 2.49 6.85 14.16
CA GLN A 99 3.43 6.74 15.28
C GLN A 99 4.71 6.03 14.84
N THR A 100 5.84 6.39 15.45
CA THR A 100 7.09 5.64 15.31
C THR A 100 7.17 4.66 16.47
N VAL A 101 7.32 3.38 16.15
CA VAL A 101 7.65 2.34 17.14
C VAL A 101 9.15 2.12 17.06
N TRP A 102 9.88 2.65 18.03
CA TRP A 102 11.34 2.69 18.03
C TRP A 102 11.94 1.29 17.89
N GLY A 103 12.89 1.14 16.95
CA GLY A 103 13.53 -0.14 16.63
C GLY A 103 12.67 -1.12 15.84
N GLN A 104 11.41 -0.79 15.54
CA GLN A 104 10.50 -1.71 14.83
C GLN A 104 9.96 -1.10 13.53
N GLY A 105 9.40 0.11 13.57
CA GLY A 105 8.83 0.73 12.37
C GLY A 105 7.75 1.76 12.66
N TYR A 106 6.63 1.65 11.94
CA TYR A 106 5.53 2.61 11.96
C TYR A 106 4.18 1.96 12.19
N SER A 107 3.29 2.68 12.88
CA SER A 107 1.92 2.26 13.12
C SER A 107 0.95 3.42 12.96
N ILE A 108 -0.29 3.13 12.58
CA ILE A 108 -1.40 4.08 12.69
C ILE A 108 -2.19 3.73 13.95
N ASP A 109 -2.59 4.77 14.69
CA ASP A 109 -3.40 4.61 15.90
C ASP A 109 -4.60 3.69 15.67
N ALA A 110 -4.84 2.77 16.60
CA ALA A 110 -5.88 1.74 16.45
C ALA A 110 -7.29 2.34 16.30
N SER A 111 -7.59 3.45 16.99
CA SER A 111 -8.88 4.13 16.85
C SER A 111 -9.06 4.73 15.45
N THR A 112 -7.96 5.22 14.86
CA THR A 112 -7.96 5.76 13.51
C THR A 112 -8.09 4.67 12.46
N ARG A 113 -7.38 3.54 12.63
CA ARG A 113 -7.56 2.37 11.75
C ARG A 113 -8.99 1.85 11.80
N ALA A 114 -9.58 1.72 12.99
CA ALA A 114 -10.95 1.25 13.13
C ALA A 114 -11.95 2.17 12.42
N ARG A 115 -11.80 3.49 12.57
CA ARG A 115 -12.63 4.48 11.87
C ARG A 115 -12.52 4.35 10.35
N LEU A 116 -11.30 4.35 9.82
CA LEU A 116 -11.07 4.29 8.37
C LEU A 116 -11.49 2.96 7.76
N SER A 117 -11.29 1.84 8.46
CA SER A 117 -11.79 0.53 8.04
C SER A 117 -13.31 0.46 8.05
N ALA A 118 -13.98 1.11 9.00
CA ALA A 118 -15.44 1.19 9.05
C ALA A 118 -16.01 2.05 7.91
N GLU A 119 -15.36 3.18 7.59
CA GLU A 119 -15.73 4.04 6.46
C GLU A 119 -15.54 3.32 5.11
N ALA A 120 -14.43 2.58 4.96
CA ALA A 120 -14.15 1.81 3.75
C ALA A 120 -15.08 0.60 3.55
N ALA A 121 -15.66 0.04 4.62
CA ALA A 121 -16.65 -1.03 4.55
C ALA A 121 -18.08 -0.55 4.21
N GLN A 122 -18.31 0.77 4.24
CA GLN A 122 -19.60 1.41 3.96
C GLN A 122 -19.69 2.01 2.56
N SER A 123 -18.61 1.99 1.77
CA SER A 123 -18.51 2.57 0.43
C SER A 123 -18.46 1.51 -0.67
#